data_AF-A0A523MQR5-F1
#
_entry.id   AF-A0A523MQR5-F1
#
_cell.length_a   1.000
_cell.length_b   1.000
_cell.length_c   1.000
_cell.angle_alpha   90.00
_cell.angle_beta   90.00
_cell.angle_gamma   90.00
#
_symmetry.space_group_name_H-M   'P 1'
#
loop_
_entity.id
_entity.type
_entity.pdbx_description
1 polymer ?
#
loop_
_entity_poly.entity_id
_entity_poly.type
_entity_poly.pdbx_seq_one_letter_code
_entity_poly.pdbx_strand_id
1 'polypeptide(L)' 'MTVIAENLASIESRMANAARHAGRDPKAVRLVAVSKQVPIEKIEQAAQAGQNLFGE' A
#
# COMPACT_ATOMS: atom_id res chain seq x y z
N MET A 1 3.64 -1.57 15.89
CA MET A 1 3.32 -1.60 14.45
C MET A 1 3.06 -3.05 14.07
N THR A 2 2.10 -3.32 13.19
CA THR A 2 1.89 -4.65 12.62
C THR A 2 2.83 -4.84 11.42
N VAL A 3 3.14 -6.10 11.09
CA VAL A 3 3.94 -6.44 9.89
C VAL A 3 3.31 -5.84 8.62
N ILE A 4 1.98 -5.76 8.56
CA ILE A 4 1.27 -5.16 7.41
C ILE A 4 1.52 -3.66 7.32
N ALA A 5 1.50 -2.93 8.44
CA ALA A 5 1.80 -1.50 8.46
C ALA A 5 3.25 -1.20 8.01
N GLU A 6 4.21 -2.01 8.47
CA GLU A 6 5.62 -1.89 8.07
C GLU A 6 5.81 -2.15 6.57
N ASN A 7 5.12 -3.17 6.06
CA ASN A 7 5.13 -3.50 4.63
C ASN A 7 4.53 -2.37 3.78
N LEU A 8 3.40 -1.79 4.21
CA LEU A 8 2.78 -0.66 3.51
C LEU A 8 3.72 0.54 3.44
N ALA A 9 4.30 0.95 4.58
CA ALA A 9 5.25 2.07 4.62
C ALA A 9 6.47 1.84 3.72
N SER A 10 6.99 0.61 3.68
CA SER A 10 8.11 0.24 2.80
C SER A 10 7.72 0.33 1.32
N ILE A 11 6.55 -0.17 0.94
CA ILE A 11 6.04 -0.11 -0.43
C ILE A 11 5.80 1.34 -0.86
N GLU A 12 5.16 2.15 -0.03
CA GLU A 12 4.90 3.57 -0.31
C GLU A 12 6.20 4.36 -0.52
N SER A 13 7.21 4.13 0.32
CA SER A 13 8.54 4.74 0.16
C SER A 13 9.18 4.36 -1.19
N ARG A 14 9.12 3.08 -1.55
CA ARG A 14 9.63 2.58 -2.84
C ARG A 14 8.89 3.18 -4.03
N MET A 15 7.56 3.25 -3.96
CA MET A 15 6.73 3.87 -5.00
C MET A 15 7.05 5.35 -5.17
N ALA A 16 7.18 6.09 -4.07
CA ALA A 16 7.51 7.51 -4.12
C ALA A 16 8.89 7.76 -4.73
N ASN A 17 9.89 6.94 -4.38
CA ASN A 17 11.23 7.03 -4.97
C ASN A 17 11.22 6.70 -6.46
N ALA A 18 10.50 5.65 -6.88
CA ALA A 18 10.37 5.29 -8.28
C ALA A 18 9.65 6.37 -9.10
N ALA A 19 8.57 6.95 -8.56
CA ALA A 19 7.85 8.05 -9.22
C ALA A 19 8.75 9.28 -9.40
N ARG A 20 9.47 9.68 -8.35
CA ARG A 20 10.44 10.80 -8.42
C ARG A 20 11.55 10.54 -9.43
N HIS A 21 12.11 9.32 -9.44
CA HIS A 21 13.14 8.93 -10.41
C HIS A 21 12.65 9.01 -11.86
N ALA A 22 11.37 8.71 -12.09
CA ALA A 22 10.72 8.85 -13.38
C ALA A 22 10.24 10.30 -13.70
N GLY A 23 10.55 11.29 -12.85
CA GLY A 23 10.10 12.68 -13.03
C GLY A 23 8.59 12.89 -12.82
N ARG A 24 7.93 11.99 -12.10
CA ARG A 24 6.48 12.03 -11.83
C ARG A 24 6.19 12.41 -10.38
N ASP A 25 5.04 13.02 -10.14
CA ASP A 25 4.49 13.17 -8.79
C ASP A 25 4.17 11.77 -8.21
N PRO A 26 4.70 11.41 -7.02
CA PRO A 26 4.29 10.18 -6.30
C PRO A 26 2.78 9.98 -6.20
N LYS A 27 2.01 11.07 -6.08
CA LYS A 27 0.53 11.02 -5.98
C LYS A 27 -0.14 10.62 -7.30
N ALA A 28 0.57 10.66 -8.42
CA ALA A 28 0.08 10.20 -9.72
C ALA A 28 0.07 8.66 -9.85
N VAL A 29 0.51 7.93 -8.84
CA VAL A 29 0.48 6.46 -8.76
C VAL A 29 -0.25 6.07 -7.48
N ARG A 30 -1.14 5.07 -7.55
CA ARG A 30 -1.90 4.57 -6.40
C ARG A 30 -1.54 3.12 -6.11
N LEU A 31 -1.47 2.78 -4.82
CA LEU A 31 -1.27 1.41 -4.36
C LEU A 31 -2.64 0.72 -4.24
N VAL A 32 -2.84 -0.33 -5.04
CA VAL A 32 -4.01 -1.22 -4.91
C VAL A 32 -3.55 -2.47 -4.16
N ALA A 33 -4.11 -2.73 -2.99
CA ALA A 33 -3.83 -3.94 -2.22
C ALA A 33 -4.72 -5.07 -2.73
N VAL A 34 -4.12 -6.14 -3.24
CA VAL A 34 -4.87 -7.31 -3.71
C VAL A 34 -5.36 -8.11 -2.50
N SER A 35 -6.67 -8.18 -2.30
CA SER A 35 -7.32 -8.82 -1.15
C SER A 35 -7.90 -10.21 -1.46
N LYS A 36 -7.74 -10.70 -2.69
CA LYS A 36 -8.25 -12.02 -3.08
C LYS A 36 -7.64 -13.13 -2.23
N GLN A 37 -8.50 -13.99 -1.68
CA GLN A 37 -8.10 -15.10 -0.80
C GLN A 37 -7.32 -14.65 0.46
N VAL A 38 -7.43 -13.38 0.86
CA VAL A 38 -6.82 -12.85 2.08
C VAL A 38 -7.85 -12.86 3.21
N PRO A 39 -7.51 -13.36 4.42
CA PRO A 39 -8.40 -13.30 5.58
C PRO A 39 -8.79 -11.87 5.94
N ILE A 40 -10.01 -11.71 6.46
CA ILE A 40 -10.57 -10.39 6.80
C ILE A 40 -9.72 -9.66 7.84
N GLU A 41 -9.12 -10.37 8.80
CA GLU A 41 -8.29 -9.73 9.84
C GLU A 41 -7.07 -9.02 9.25
N LYS A 42 -6.52 -9.54 8.14
CA LYS A 42 -5.38 -8.90 7.45
C LYS A 42 -5.83 -7.68 6.66
N ILE A 43 -7.03 -7.72 6.08
CA ILE A 43 -7.63 -6.58 5.38
C ILE A 43 -7.91 -5.46 6.38
N GLU A 44 -8.46 -5.78 7.55
CA GLU A 44 -8.68 -4.82 8.64
C GLU A 44 -7.37 -4.20 9.14
N GLN A 45 -6.31 -5.00 9.31
CA GLN A 45 -4.99 -4.48 9.67
C GLN A 45 -4.43 -3.52 8.61
N ALA A 46 -4.63 -3.82 7.32
CA ALA A 46 -4.23 -2.93 6.24
C ALA A 46 -5.05 -1.63 6.25
N ALA A 47 -6.36 -1.72 6.46
CA ALA A 47 -7.25 -0.56 6.57
C ALA A 47 -6.87 0.33 7.76
N GLN A 48 -6.60 -0.25 8.94
CA GLN A 48 -6.11 0.47 10.12
C GLN A 48 -4.74 1.13 9.88
N ALA A 49 -3.91 0.54 9.02
CA ALA A 49 -2.63 1.12 8.61
C ALA A 49 -2.75 2.21 7.53
N GLY A 50 -3.97 2.55 7.09
CA GLY A 50 -4.24 3.63 6.13
C GLY A 50 -4.44 3.18 4.68
N GLN A 51 -4.40 1.86 4.39
CA GLN A 51 -4.69 1.37 3.06
C GLN A 51 -6.19 1.43 2.78
N ASN A 52 -6.57 2.19 1.74
CA ASN A 52 -7.97 2.47 1.43
C ASN A 52 -8.43 1.92 0.07
N LEU A 53 -7.50 1.39 -0.73
CA LEU A 53 -7.78 0.90 -2.08
C LEU A 53 -7.45 -0.59 -2.19
N PHE A 54 -8.49 -1.40 -2.33
CA PHE A 54 -8.38 -2.85 -2.44
C PHE A 54 -8.88 -3.34 -3.80
N GLY A 55 -8.35 -4.47 -4.26
CA GLY A 55 -8.79 -5.15 -5.48
C GLY A 55 -8.90 -6.66 -5.27
N GLU A 56 -9.92 -7.28 -5.86
CA GLU A 56 -10.24 -8.71 -5.78
C GLU A 56 -9.85 -9.47 -7.05
#